data_AF-A0A3M0YRX5-F1
#
_entry.id   AF-A0A3M0YRX5-F1
#
_cell.length_a   1.000
_cell.length_b   1.000
_cell.length_c   1.000
_cell.angle_alpha   90.00
_cell.angle_beta   90.00
_cell.angle_gamma   90.00
#
_symmetry.space_group_name_H-M   'P 1'
#
loop_
_entity.id
_entity.type
_entity.pdbx_description
1 polymer ?
#
loop_
_entity_poly.entity_id
_entity_poly.type
_entity_poly.pdbx_seq_one_letter_code
_entity_poly.pdbx_strand_id
1 'polypeptide(L)'
;MRSKFVWCSLVVLFVGIIYSPEIFWLMARTGFNKANHEKKWAPALTLRSARFFVLFGRYQRALRIVRRIQQTWPPERIDAPRCQYIEAYCLERLGRYQEALEKYDQFLKAYPEHELAPIAKHRRITCQANL
;
A
#
# COMPACT_ATOMS: atom_id res chain seq x y z
N MET A 1 16.52 15.01 -37.30
CA MET A 1 15.69 15.69 -36.27
C MET A 1 14.88 14.72 -35.39
N ARG A 2 14.37 13.58 -35.88
CA ARG A 2 13.59 12.60 -35.08
C ARG A 2 14.34 11.96 -33.90
N SER A 3 15.65 11.65 -33.99
CA SER A 3 16.33 10.88 -32.94
C SER A 3 16.60 11.65 -31.64
N LYS A 4 16.90 12.96 -31.70
CA LYS A 4 17.09 13.80 -30.50
C LYS A 4 15.78 13.95 -29.70
N PHE A 5 14.64 13.99 -30.38
CA PHE A 5 13.32 14.05 -29.75
C PHE A 5 12.95 12.72 -29.07
N VAL A 6 13.25 11.59 -29.71
CA VAL A 6 13.09 10.26 -29.11
C VAL A 6 13.99 10.11 -27.88
N TRP A 7 15.23 10.60 -27.94
CA TRP A 7 16.17 10.55 -26.82
C TRP A 7 15.71 11.40 -25.63
N CYS A 8 15.26 12.64 -25.86
CA CYS A 8 14.69 13.47 -24.79
C CYS A 8 13.46 12.82 -24.15
N SER A 9 12.55 12.24 -24.95
CA SER A 9 11.37 11.55 -24.43
C SER A 9 11.75 10.32 -23.60
N LEU A 10 12.73 9.53 -24.04
CA LEU A 10 13.22 8.37 -23.28
C LEU A 10 13.88 8.79 -21.97
N VAL A 11 14.69 9.86 -21.96
CA VAL A 11 15.32 10.38 -20.74
C VAL A 11 14.26 10.88 -19.76
N VAL A 12 13.23 11.61 -20.20
CA VAL A 12 12.14 12.07 -19.32
C VAL A 12 11.37 10.89 -18.73
N LEU A 13 11.08 9.86 -19.52
CA LEU A 13 10.44 8.63 -19.04
C LEU A 13 11.33 7.90 -18.02
N PHE A 14 12.63 7.77 -18.30
CA PHE A 14 13.58 7.09 -17.41
C PHE A 14 13.76 7.82 -16.09
N VAL A 15 13.91 9.15 -16.14
CA VAL A 15 13.98 10.02 -14.96
C VAL A 15 12.68 9.93 -14.15
N GLY A 16 11.52 10.00 -14.81
CA GLY A 16 10.23 9.82 -14.15
C GLY A 16 10.10 8.48 -13.42
N ILE A 17 10.61 7.40 -13.99
CA ILE A 17 10.62 6.06 -13.36
C ILE A 17 11.60 6.02 -12.18
N ILE A 18 12.81 6.55 -12.32
CA ILE A 18 13.84 6.56 -11.27
C ILE A 18 13.41 7.37 -10.05
N TYR A 19 12.84 8.56 -10.25
CA TYR A 19 12.37 9.41 -9.16
C TYR A 19 10.96 9.06 -8.65
N SER A 20 10.24 8.18 -9.35
CA SER A 20 8.90 7.76 -8.95
C SER A 20 8.80 7.34 -7.48
N PRO A 21 9.72 6.53 -6.89
CA PRO A 21 9.57 6.09 -5.50
C PRO A 21 9.66 7.23 -4.49
N GLU A 22 10.41 8.29 -4.79
CA GLU A 22 10.53 9.47 -3.93
C GLU A 22 9.29 10.35 -3.96
N ILE A 23 8.61 10.43 -5.11
CA ILE A 23 7.32 11.15 -5.22
C ILE A 23 6.28 10.50 -4.30
N PHE A 24 6.16 9.17 -4.32
CA PHE A 24 5.19 8.50 -3.44
C PHE A 24 5.62 8.52 -1.99
N TRP A 25 6.92 8.51 -1.69
CA TRP A 25 7.39 8.76 -0.33
C TRP A 25 7.03 10.18 0.14
N LEU A 26 7.18 11.18 -0.72
CA LEU A 26 6.77 12.55 -0.46
C LEU A 26 5.25 12.64 -0.22
N MET A 27 4.42 11.94 -1.01
CA MET A 27 2.97 11.87 -0.78
C MET A 27 2.61 11.29 0.60
N ALA A 28 3.31 10.23 1.03
CA ALA A 28 3.11 9.71 2.37
C ALA A 28 3.52 10.74 3.44
N ARG A 29 4.70 11.36 3.27
CA ARG A 29 5.23 12.37 4.19
C ARG A 29 4.32 13.60 4.29
N THR A 30 3.77 14.07 3.19
CA THR A 30 2.85 15.22 3.17
C THR A 30 1.53 14.87 3.85
N GLY A 31 0.98 13.68 3.62
CA GLY A 31 -0.22 13.22 4.33
C GLY A 31 -0.02 13.09 5.84
N PHE A 32 1.13 12.59 6.28
CA PHE A 32 1.47 12.47 7.71
C PHE A 32 1.97 13.77 8.37
N ASN A 33 2.11 14.87 7.62
CA ASN A 33 2.51 16.14 8.20
C ASN A 33 1.45 16.61 9.20
N LYS A 34 1.86 17.08 10.38
CA LYS A 34 0.96 17.61 11.44
C LYS A 34 0.01 18.69 10.90
N ALA A 35 0.46 19.54 9.97
CA ALA A 35 -0.41 20.54 9.34
C ALA A 35 -1.54 19.94 8.46
N ASN A 36 -1.34 18.71 7.99
CA ASN A 36 -2.25 18.02 7.07
C ASN A 36 -3.05 16.90 7.75
N HIS A 37 -2.70 16.51 8.98
CA HIS A 37 -3.27 15.32 9.62
C HIS A 37 -4.79 15.37 9.79
N GLU A 38 -5.36 16.57 9.90
CA GLU A 38 -6.81 16.86 10.03
C GLU A 38 -7.49 17.02 8.67
N LYS A 39 -6.74 17.21 7.59
CA LYS A 39 -7.29 17.36 6.24
C LYS A 39 -7.87 16.04 5.73
N LYS A 40 -9.13 16.05 5.29
CA LYS A 40 -9.88 14.85 4.86
C LYS A 40 -9.16 14.03 3.78
N TRP A 41 -8.35 14.67 2.93
CA TRP A 41 -7.62 13.99 1.86
C TRP A 41 -6.36 13.24 2.34
N ALA A 42 -5.85 13.53 3.54
CA ALA A 42 -4.55 13.05 4.00
C ALA A 42 -4.47 11.51 4.09
N PRO A 43 -5.43 10.80 4.71
CA PRO A 43 -5.37 9.34 4.75
C PRO A 43 -5.43 8.72 3.35
N ALA A 44 -6.33 9.22 2.49
CA ALA A 44 -6.45 8.73 1.12
C ALA A 44 -5.15 8.92 0.31
N LEU A 45 -4.45 10.05 0.50
CA LEU A 45 -3.15 10.28 -0.15
C LEU A 45 -2.09 9.29 0.34
N THR A 46 -1.98 9.07 1.65
CA THR A 46 -1.03 8.10 2.20
C THR A 46 -1.34 6.67 1.76
N LEU A 47 -2.62 6.30 1.65
CA LEU A 47 -3.04 4.98 1.17
C LEU A 47 -2.71 4.79 -0.32
N ARG A 48 -2.88 5.82 -1.15
CA ARG A 48 -2.43 5.79 -2.56
C ARG A 48 -0.93 5.56 -2.66
N SER A 49 -0.13 6.20 -1.81
CA SER A 49 1.30 5.95 -1.72
C SER A 49 1.63 4.50 -1.32
N ALA A 50 0.96 3.96 -0.29
CA ALA A 50 1.14 2.56 0.10
C ALA A 50 0.83 1.60 -1.06
N ARG A 51 -0.30 1.80 -1.76
CA ARG A 51 -0.67 1.00 -2.95
C ARG A 51 0.38 1.07 -4.06
N PHE A 52 0.97 2.24 -4.27
CA PHE A 52 2.07 2.37 -5.23
C PHE A 52 3.26 1.51 -4.82
N PHE A 53 3.69 1.58 -3.56
CA PHE A 53 4.80 0.74 -3.10
C PHE A 53 4.50 -0.76 -3.22
N VAL A 54 3.24 -1.18 -3.04
CA VAL A 54 2.81 -2.56 -3.32
C VAL A 54 3.01 -2.93 -4.79
N LEU A 55 2.58 -2.06 -5.72
CA LEU A 55 2.68 -2.30 -7.16
C LEU A 55 4.13 -2.48 -7.62
N PHE A 56 5.06 -1.77 -7.00
CA PHE A 56 6.50 -1.82 -7.31
C PHE A 56 7.28 -2.84 -6.45
N GLY A 57 6.58 -3.74 -5.75
CA GLY A 57 7.21 -4.79 -4.97
C GLY A 57 7.95 -4.31 -3.71
N ARG A 58 7.77 -3.05 -3.30
CA ARG A 58 8.40 -2.46 -2.10
C ARG A 58 7.53 -2.71 -0.87
N TYR A 59 7.26 -3.98 -0.59
CA TYR A 59 6.31 -4.42 0.44
C TYR A 59 6.64 -3.89 1.84
N GLN A 60 7.92 -3.81 2.21
CA GLN A 60 8.31 -3.31 3.52
C GLN A 60 8.05 -1.81 3.73
N ARG A 61 8.12 -1.01 2.65
CA ARG A 61 7.74 0.41 2.68
C ARG A 61 6.23 0.55 2.78
N ALA A 62 5.47 -0.21 1.98
CA ALA A 62 4.02 -0.23 2.02
C ALA A 62 3.49 -0.64 3.41
N LEU A 63 4.05 -1.70 3.99
CA LEU A 63 3.72 -2.19 5.33
C LEU A 63 3.93 -1.12 6.41
N ARG A 64 5.03 -0.39 6.34
CA ARG A 64 5.31 0.71 7.28
C ARG A 64 4.28 1.84 7.15
N ILE A 65 3.92 2.21 5.92
CA ILE A 65 2.94 3.27 5.68
C ILE A 65 1.57 2.85 6.20
N VAL A 66 1.09 1.66 5.86
CA VAL A 66 -0.27 1.23 6.22
C VAL A 66 -0.44 1.06 7.73
N ARG A 67 0.58 0.56 8.44
CA ARG A 67 0.57 0.52 9.91
C ARG A 67 0.54 1.92 10.52
N ARG A 68 1.30 2.86 9.94
CA ARG A 68 1.27 4.25 10.39
C ARG A 68 -0.08 4.92 10.14
N ILE A 69 -0.77 4.61 9.03
CA ILE A 69 -2.14 5.08 8.76
C ILE A 69 -3.07 4.69 9.92
N GLN A 70 -3.07 3.41 10.29
CA GLN A 70 -3.91 2.85 11.34
C GLN A 70 -3.58 3.40 12.74
N GLN A 71 -2.34 3.82 12.98
CA GLN A 71 -1.92 4.47 14.24
C GLN A 71 -2.24 5.97 14.29
N THR A 72 -2.25 6.64 13.14
CA THR A 72 -2.38 8.11 13.07
C THR A 72 -3.85 8.54 13.05
N TRP A 73 -4.72 7.76 12.41
CA TRP A 73 -6.10 8.14 12.20
C TRP A 73 -7.07 7.06 12.69
N PRO A 74 -8.23 7.48 13.22
CA PRO A 74 -9.23 6.54 13.68
C PRO A 74 -9.89 5.81 12.49
N PRO A 75 -10.43 4.59 12.70
CA PRO A 75 -10.97 3.74 11.64
C PRO A 75 -12.03 4.40 10.75
N GLU A 76 -12.86 5.30 11.31
CA GLU A 76 -13.94 6.00 10.60
C GLU A 76 -13.42 7.00 9.57
N ARG A 77 -12.14 7.39 9.68
CA ARG A 77 -11.51 8.38 8.81
C ARG A 77 -10.70 7.75 7.68
N ILE A 78 -10.52 6.43 7.70
CA ILE A 78 -9.65 5.72 6.77
C ILE A 78 -10.44 4.62 6.05
N ASP A 79 -9.92 4.18 4.91
CA ASP A 79 -10.38 2.93 4.28
C ASP A 79 -9.74 1.75 5.04
N ALA A 80 -10.31 1.44 6.21
CA ALA A 80 -9.81 0.43 7.13
C ALA A 80 -9.74 -0.98 6.50
N PRO A 81 -10.75 -1.45 5.72
CA PRO A 81 -10.66 -2.73 5.01
C PRO A 81 -9.45 -2.78 4.08
N ARG A 82 -9.26 -1.76 3.24
CA ARG A 82 -8.15 -1.75 2.28
C ARG A 82 -6.80 -1.68 2.98
N CYS A 83 -6.71 -0.95 4.11
CA CYS A 83 -5.49 -0.92 4.92
C CYS A 83 -5.15 -2.30 5.50
N GLN A 84 -6.12 -3.00 6.11
CA GLN A 84 -5.90 -4.34 6.67
C GLN A 84 -5.52 -5.36 5.60
N TYR A 85 -6.19 -5.34 4.44
CA TYR A 85 -5.83 -6.22 3.33
C TYR A 85 -4.41 -5.96 2.80
N ILE A 86 -4.02 -4.69 2.63
CA ILE A 86 -2.67 -4.33 2.19
C ILE A 86 -1.62 -4.77 3.21
N GLU A 87 -1.90 -4.65 4.52
CA GLU A 87 -1.02 -5.15 5.57
C GLU A 87 -0.79 -6.67 5.42
N ALA A 88 -1.88 -7.45 5.34
CA ALA A 88 -1.81 -8.91 5.17
C ALA A 88 -1.03 -9.30 3.90
N TYR A 89 -1.33 -8.63 2.78
CA TYR A 89 -0.65 -8.88 1.51
C TYR A 89 0.84 -8.55 1.56
N CYS A 90 1.22 -7.44 2.21
CA CYS A 90 2.63 -7.12 2.34
C CYS A 90 3.37 -8.14 3.21
N LEU A 91 2.74 -8.66 4.26
CA LEU A 91 3.31 -9.72 5.11
C LEU A 91 3.50 -11.02 4.33
N GLU A 92 2.48 -11.44 3.56
CA GLU A 92 2.56 -12.61 2.65
C GLU A 92 3.75 -12.47 1.70
N ARG A 93 3.87 -11.32 1.03
CA ARG A 93 4.94 -11.07 0.05
C ARG A 93 6.33 -10.92 0.67
N LEU A 94 6.43 -10.72 1.98
CA LEU A 94 7.67 -10.73 2.74
C LEU A 94 8.00 -12.12 3.33
N GLY A 95 7.21 -13.15 3.03
CA GLY A 95 7.39 -14.50 3.56
C GLY A 95 6.96 -14.66 5.03
N ARG A 96 6.31 -13.65 5.61
CA ARG A 96 5.82 -13.67 6.99
C ARG A 96 4.43 -14.31 7.03
N TYR A 97 4.34 -15.56 6.62
CA TYR A 97 3.07 -16.24 6.35
C TYR A 97 2.18 -16.37 7.60
N GLN A 98 2.77 -16.60 8.77
CA GLN A 98 2.01 -16.69 10.03
C GLN A 98 1.28 -15.38 10.35
N GLU A 99 2.00 -14.25 10.31
CA GLU A 99 1.40 -12.93 10.55
C GLU A 99 0.42 -12.54 9.44
N ALA A 100 0.69 -12.92 8.19
CA ALA A 100 -0.22 -12.69 7.08
C ALA A 100 -1.55 -13.44 7.29
N LEU A 101 -1.49 -14.69 7.74
CA LEU A 101 -2.66 -15.53 8.03
C LEU A 101 -3.52 -14.89 9.11
N GLU A 102 -2.92 -14.47 10.23
CA GLU A 102 -3.63 -13.76 11.31
C GLU A 102 -4.33 -12.50 10.80
N LYS A 103 -3.66 -11.73 9.94
CA LYS A 103 -4.23 -10.50 9.36
C LYS A 103 -5.35 -10.78 8.36
N TYR A 104 -5.24 -11.85 7.57
CA TYR A 104 -6.33 -12.28 6.69
C TYR A 104 -7.54 -12.78 7.48
N ASP A 105 -7.32 -13.51 8.58
CA ASP A 105 -8.40 -13.95 9.48
C ASP A 105 -9.14 -12.76 10.11
N GLN A 106 -8.39 -11.77 10.61
CA GLN A 106 -8.96 -10.53 11.13
C GLN A 106 -9.78 -9.79 10.07
N PHE A 107 -9.24 -9.68 8.84
CA PHE A 107 -9.93 -9.02 7.73
C PHE A 107 -11.24 -9.73 7.36
N LEU A 108 -11.21 -11.06 7.23
CA LEU A 108 -12.40 -11.85 6.87
C LEU A 108 -13.47 -11.84 7.97
N LYS A 109 -13.06 -11.75 9.24
CA LYS A 109 -13.98 -11.61 10.37
C LYS A 109 -14.62 -10.23 10.43
N ALA A 110 -13.85 -9.17 10.19
CA ALA A 110 -14.33 -7.80 10.27
C ALA A 110 -15.12 -7.37 9.02
N TYR A 111 -14.76 -7.88 7.85
CA TYR A 111 -15.27 -7.43 6.56
C TYR A 111 -15.67 -8.60 5.63
N PRO A 112 -16.59 -9.49 6.07
CA PRO A 112 -16.95 -10.69 5.32
C PRO A 112 -17.56 -10.41 3.94
N GLU A 113 -18.25 -9.28 3.77
CA GLU A 113 -18.92 -8.90 2.51
C GLU A 113 -18.11 -7.93 1.63
N HIS A 114 -16.87 -7.59 2.04
CA HIS A 114 -16.05 -6.65 1.27
C HIS A 114 -15.61 -7.27 -0.06
N GLU A 115 -15.44 -6.44 -1.10
CA GLU A 115 -15.03 -6.87 -2.46
C GLU A 115 -13.73 -7.70 -2.49
N LEU A 116 -12.87 -7.52 -1.48
CA LEU A 116 -11.59 -8.22 -1.33
C LEU A 116 -11.69 -9.52 -0.52
N ALA A 117 -12.83 -9.83 0.11
CA ALA A 117 -12.99 -11.01 0.95
C ALA A 117 -12.72 -12.33 0.21
N PRO A 118 -13.22 -12.56 -1.03
CA PRO A 118 -12.90 -13.77 -1.77
C PRO A 118 -11.39 -13.91 -2.04
N ILE A 119 -10.73 -12.79 -2.36
CA ILE A 119 -9.28 -12.75 -2.64
C ILE A 119 -8.50 -13.01 -1.34
N ALA A 120 -8.88 -12.38 -0.24
CA ALA A 120 -8.30 -12.59 1.08
C ALA A 120 -8.41 -14.06 1.52
N LYS A 121 -9.57 -14.69 1.30
CA LYS A 121 -9.80 -16.11 1.60
C LYS A 121 -8.85 -17.01 0.81
N HIS A 122 -8.69 -16.75 -0.48
CA HIS A 122 -7.75 -17.51 -1.31
C HIS A 122 -6.30 -17.34 -0.81
N ARG A 123 -5.87 -16.09 -0.57
CA ARG A 123 -4.51 -15.78 -0.10
C ARG A 123 -4.20 -16.37 1.26
N ARG A 124 -5.17 -16.38 2.17
CA ARG A 124 -5.06 -17.04 3.47
C ARG A 124 -4.76 -18.53 3.33
N ILE A 125 -5.47 -19.24 2.44
CA ILE A 125 -5.22 -20.66 2.17
C ILE A 125 -3.80 -20.84 1.61
N THR A 126 -3.38 -19.96 0.70
CA THR A 126 -2.00 -19.97 0.19
C THR A 126 -0.97 -19.75 1.30
N CYS A 127 -1.20 -18.81 2.22
CA CYS A 127 -0.31 -18.59 3.36
C CYS A 127 -0.23 -19.84 4.24
N GLN A 128 -1.37 -20.48 4.52
CA GLN A 128 -1.42 -21.70 5.33
C GLN A 128 -0.63 -22.85 4.71
N ALA A 129 -0.62 -22.97 3.37
CA ALA A 129 0.15 -23.99 2.66
C ALA A 129 1.66 -23.71 2.60
N ASN A 130 2.09 -22.47 2.88
CA ASN A 130 3.51 -22.04 2.88
C ASN A 130 4.08 -21.84 4.29
N LEU A 131 3.35 -22.23 5.33
CA LEU A 131 3.86 -22.37 6.70
C LEU A 131 4.71 -23.63 6.83
#